data_AF-A0A7C7W5N7-F1
#
_entry.id   AF-A0A7C7W5N7-F1
#
_cell.length_a   1.000
_cell.length_b   1.000
_cell.length_c   1.000
_cell.angle_alpha   90.00
_cell.angle_beta   90.00
_cell.angle_gamma   90.00
#
_symmetry.space_group_name_H-M   'P 1'
#
loop_
_entity.id
_entity.type
_entity.pdbx_description
1 polymer ?
#
loop_
_entity_poly.entity_id
_entity_poly.type
_entity_poly.pdbx_seq_one_letter_code
_entity_poly.pdbx_strand_id
1 'polypeptide(L)' 'MVVVEVNGYTIEPGANLLVADLTGVDLRGANLVRTVLNGATASPLTGWPDGFNPEAAKVIFG' A
#
# COMPACT_ATOMS: atom_id res chain seq x y z
N MET A 1 4.22 -16.32 0.93
CA MET A 1 3.47 -15.06 1.16
C MET A 1 4.22 -14.31 2.24
N VAL A 2 4.65 -13.08 2.01
CA VAL A 2 5.22 -12.24 3.06
C VAL A 2 4.06 -11.46 3.67
N VAL A 3 3.93 -11.59 4.99
CA VAL A 3 2.94 -10.87 5.78
C VAL A 3 3.59 -9.55 6.18
N VAL A 4 3.00 -8.43 5.78
CA VAL A 4 3.46 -7.10 6.20
C VAL A 4 2.54 -6.62 7.30
N GLU A 5 3.14 -6.34 8.46
CA GLU A 5 2.45 -5.79 9.62
C GLU A 5 2.68 -4.28 9.69
N VAL A 6 1.59 -3.53 9.63
CA VAL A 6 1.56 -2.07 9.73
C VAL A 6 0.79 -1.72 11.00
N ASN A 7 1.48 -1.16 12.00
CA ASN A 7 0.88 -0.74 13.26
C ASN A 7 0.04 -1.84 13.98
N GLY A 8 0.47 -3.11 13.92
CA GLY A 8 -0.29 -4.23 14.52
C GLY A 8 -1.30 -4.89 13.59
N TYR A 9 -1.48 -4.38 12.37
CA TYR A 9 -2.43 -4.91 11.40
C TYR A 9 -1.72 -5.57 10.23
N THR A 10 -2.21 -6.72 9.81
CA THR A 10 -1.74 -7.36 8.58
C THR A 10 -2.48 -6.80 7.37
N ILE A 11 -1.75 -6.44 6.31
CA ILE A 11 -2.34 -6.17 5.00
C ILE A 11 -2.36 -7.47 4.19
N GLU A 12 -3.57 -7.96 3.94
CA GLU A 12 -3.81 -9.14 3.10
C GLU A 12 -4.21 -8.76 1.67
N PRO A 13 -4.04 -9.67 0.69
CA PRO A 13 -4.57 -9.50 -0.65
C PRO A 13 -6.07 -9.22 -0.63
N GLY A 14 -6.51 -8.24 -1.42
CA GLY A 14 -7.91 -7.82 -1.45
C GLY A 14 -8.31 -6.88 -0.32
N ALA A 15 -7.39 -6.45 0.55
CA ALA A 15 -7.68 -5.44 1.56
C ALA A 15 -8.26 -4.16 0.93
N ASN A 16 -9.20 -3.54 1.63
CA ASN A 16 -9.75 -2.26 1.23
C ASN A 16 -8.98 -1.14 1.93
N LEU A 17 -8.12 -0.46 1.19
CA LEU A 17 -7.33 0.70 1.61
C LEU A 17 -7.78 1.96 0.86
N LEU A 18 -9.05 2.02 0.45
CA LEU A 18 -9.63 3.19 -0.19
C LEU A 18 -9.40 4.42 0.69
N VAL A 19 -8.83 5.48 0.10
CA VAL A 19 -8.50 6.75 0.79
C VAL A 19 -7.68 6.61 2.08
N ALA A 20 -6.98 5.49 2.27
CA ALA A 20 -6.14 5.29 3.44
C ALA A 20 -4.89 6.18 3.39
N ASP A 21 -4.43 6.63 4.56
CA ASP A 21 -3.14 7.28 4.68
C ASP A 21 -2.02 6.23 4.83
N LEU A 22 -1.20 6.13 3.79
CA LEU A 22 -0.04 5.22 3.70
C LEU A 22 1.28 5.99 3.75
N THR A 23 1.27 7.26 4.17
CA THR A 23 2.45 8.11 4.27
C THR A 23 3.52 7.45 5.15
N GLY A 24 4.68 7.15 4.54
CA GLY A 24 5.80 6.53 5.25
C GLY A 24 5.60 5.07 5.67
N VAL A 25 4.52 4.42 5.23
CA VAL A 25 4.29 2.99 5.50
C VAL A 25 5.25 2.14 4.68
N ASP A 26 5.86 1.15 5.31
CA ASP A 26 6.67 0.15 4.62
C ASP A 26 5.79 -1.02 4.16
N LEU A 27 5.49 -1.04 2.86
CA LEU A 27 4.77 -2.11 2.16
C LEU A 27 5.72 -3.01 1.35
N ARG A 28 7.05 -2.92 1.54
CA ARG A 28 8.00 -3.75 0.78
C ARG A 28 7.74 -5.22 1.09
N GLY A 29 7.61 -6.01 0.03
CA GLY A 29 7.25 -7.44 0.12
C GLY A 29 5.75 -7.71 0.36
N ALA A 30 4.91 -6.69 0.58
CA ALA A 30 3.47 -6.90 0.73
C ALA A 30 2.86 -7.48 -0.55
N ASN A 31 1.92 -8.42 -0.39
CA ASN A 31 1.11 -8.90 -1.50
C ASN A 31 -0.12 -7.99 -1.68
N LEU A 32 -0.02 -7.00 -2.57
CA LEU A 32 -1.10 -6.04 -2.86
C LEU A 32 -2.06 -6.50 -3.98
N VAL A 33 -2.09 -7.81 -4.27
CA VAL A 33 -3.00 -8.36 -5.29
C VAL A 33 -4.45 -8.05 -4.91
N ARG A 34 -5.19 -7.44 -5.85
CA ARG A 34 -6.61 -7.06 -5.72
C ARG A 34 -6.91 -6.06 -4.59
N THR A 35 -5.91 -5.47 -3.96
CA THR A 35 -6.08 -4.44 -2.94
C THR A 35 -6.69 -3.18 -3.56
N VAL A 36 -7.63 -2.54 -2.86
CA VAL A 36 -8.27 -1.30 -3.32
C VAL A 36 -7.50 -0.11 -2.73
N LEU A 37 -6.80 0.65 -3.57
CA LEU A 37 -5.93 1.78 -3.16
C LEU A 37 -6.39 3.14 -3.69
N ASN A 38 -7.54 3.20 -4.36
CA ASN A 38 -7.99 4.43 -5.02
C ASN A 38 -8.07 5.59 -4.00
N GLY A 39 -7.35 6.67 -4.30
CA GLY A 39 -7.32 7.87 -3.46
C GLY A 39 -6.51 7.71 -2.16
N ALA A 40 -5.84 6.58 -1.92
CA ALA A 40 -4.92 6.45 -0.79
C ALA A 40 -3.79 7.48 -0.93
N THR A 41 -3.32 8.04 0.18
CA THR A 41 -2.22 9.01 0.17
C THR A 41 -0.90 8.33 0.49
N ALA A 42 0.17 8.73 -0.19
CA ALA A 42 1.51 8.23 0.06
C ALA A 42 2.53 9.36 -0.06
N SER A 43 3.73 9.12 0.47
CA SER A 43 4.88 10.01 0.31
C SER A 43 6.04 9.26 -0.35
N PRO A 44 7.11 9.96 -0.75
CA PRO A 44 8.34 9.30 -1.24
C PRO A 44 8.96 8.32 -0.24
N LEU A 45 8.57 8.35 1.03
CA LEU A 45 9.03 7.42 2.07
C LEU A 45 8.19 6.13 2.13
N THR A 46 7.01 6.09 1.50
CA THR A 46 6.20 4.87 1.42
C THR A 46 6.93 3.82 0.59
N GLY A 47 7.24 2.68 1.23
CA GLY A 47 8.01 1.60 0.60
C GLY A 47 7.08 0.66 -0.16
N TRP A 48 7.01 0.73 -1.49
CA TRP A 48 6.15 -0.16 -2.27
C TRP A 48 6.81 -1.53 -2.54
N PRO A 49 6.02 -2.59 -2.83
CA PRO A 49 6.57 -3.84 -3.35
C PRO A 49 7.35 -3.62 -4.66
N ASP A 50 8.38 -4.44 -4.90
CA ASP A 50 9.20 -4.34 -6.11
C ASP A 50 8.34 -4.41 -7.38
N GLY A 51 8.51 -3.44 -8.27
CA GLY A 51 7.77 -3.34 -9.53
C GLY A 51 6.30 -2.91 -9.39
N PHE A 52 5.81 -2.62 -8.19
CA PHE A 52 4.46 -2.09 -8.00
C PHE A 52 4.37 -0.65 -8.51
N ASN A 53 3.33 -0.34 -9.28
CA ASN A 53 3.04 1.01 -9.75
C ASN A 53 1.89 1.64 -8.92
N PRO A 54 2.20 2.50 -7.95
CA PRO A 54 1.19 3.16 -7.11
C PRO A 54 0.31 4.17 -7.87
N GLU A 55 0.86 4.86 -8.88
CA GLU A 55 0.08 5.78 -9.72
C GLU A 55 -0.99 5.02 -10.52
N ALA A 56 -0.65 3.84 -11.05
CA ALA A 56 -1.62 2.97 -11.73
C ALA A 56 -2.73 2.47 -10.79
N ALA A 57 -2.44 2.36 -9.49
CA ALA A 57 -3.40 2.03 -8.45
C ALA A 57 -4.23 3.24 -7.96
N LYS A 58 -4.03 4.42 -8.58
CA LYS A 58 -4.66 5.70 -8.23
C LYS A 58 -4.35 6.19 -6.81
N VAL A 59 -3.13 5.92 -6.34
CA VAL A 59 -2.57 6.52 -5.14
C VAL A 59 -2.25 7.99 -5.42
N ILE A 60 -2.47 8.85 -4.44
CA ILE A 60 -2.19 10.28 -4.46
C ILE A 60 -0.86 10.51 -3.72
N PHE A 61 0.08 11.18 -4.38
CA PHE A 61 1.33 11.61 -3.76
C PHE A 61 1.21 13.04 -3.25
N GLY A 62 1.54 13.23 -1.96
CA GLY A 62 1.60 14.53 -1.29
C GLY A 62 3.02 14.93 -0.92
#